data_AF-A0A6J8BAE5-F1
#
_entry.id   AF-A0A6J8BAE5-F1
#
_cell.length_a   1.000
_cell.length_b   1.000
_cell.length_c   1.000
_cell.angle_alpha   90.00
_cell.angle_beta   90.00
_cell.angle_gamma   90.00
#
_symmetry.space_group_name_H-M   'P 1'
#
loop_
_entity.id
_entity.type
_entity.pdbx_description
1 polymer ?
#
loop_
_entity_poly.entity_id
_entity_poly.type
_entity_poly.pdbx_seq_one_letter_code
_entity_poly.pdbx_strand_id
1 'polypeptide(L)'
;MTLVIVKTVFLLGRVQLIYAAYQGCYQDSPVSRELYVNPGNYDPSYIDATECENLCGRQGYGYAGLTAGKVCLCGQTISSSPTGTCDVTCPGDVTQTCGTSDIYDSVYTAPVTMTGFKIVPANEVMETYALSTINFNITGGTSLIFNGTIYDGGPSFGPLTTQSVNYNIRRSGEVGITANVTSDIETLFDEKVLKVQTRVKQLTLSCEETVVMQTRFDCYLTVAMGTNLNISVDMGDGKVYTLKSSGML
;
A
#
# COMPACT_ATOMS: atom_id res chain seq x y z
N MET A 1 24.06 21.02 -6.88
CA MET A 1 22.80 21.10 -7.65
C MET A 1 22.66 19.78 -8.38
N THR A 2 22.03 18.80 -7.74
CA THR A 2 22.09 17.40 -8.18
C THR A 2 21.02 17.18 -9.23
N LEU A 3 21.47 16.94 -10.45
CA LEU A 3 20.70 16.68 -11.65
C LEU A 3 20.05 15.29 -11.52
N VAL A 4 18.75 15.24 -11.21
CA VAL A 4 17.97 13.99 -11.33
C VAL A 4 17.59 13.85 -12.79
N ILE A 5 18.41 13.11 -13.53
CA ILE A 5 18.08 12.63 -14.87
C ILE A 5 16.99 11.57 -14.68
N VAL A 6 15.72 11.96 -14.80
CA VAL A 6 14.63 11.01 -15.02
C VAL A 6 14.88 10.43 -16.41
N LYS A 7 15.60 9.32 -16.46
CA LYS A 7 15.78 8.55 -17.69
C LYS A 7 14.39 8.19 -18.19
N THR A 8 14.00 8.86 -19.26
CA THR A 8 13.04 8.42 -20.26
C THR A 8 13.42 7.00 -20.68
N VAL A 9 12.88 6.02 -19.97
CA VAL A 9 12.81 4.64 -20.44
C VAL A 9 11.43 4.49 -21.06
N PHE A 10 11.31 4.95 -22.31
CA PHE A 10 10.30 4.43 -23.23
C PHE A 10 10.73 2.98 -23.55
N LEU A 11 10.40 2.05 -22.65
CA LEU A 11 10.40 0.64 -23.00
C LEU A 11 9.20 0.42 -23.93
N LEU A 12 9.47 -0.15 -25.10
CA LEU A 12 8.49 -0.68 -26.05
C LEU A 12 7.64 -1.76 -25.35
N GLY A 13 6.66 -1.32 -24.56
CA GLY A 13 5.71 -2.15 -23.84
C GLY A 13 4.33 -1.77 -24.34
N ARG A 14 3.56 -2.77 -24.77
CA ARG A 14 2.20 -2.66 -25.29
C ARG A 14 1.44 -1.51 -24.61
N VAL A 15 0.89 -0.58 -25.40
CA VAL A 15 -0.32 0.13 -24.97
C VAL A 15 -1.30 -0.99 -24.67
N GLN A 16 -1.49 -1.29 -23.39
CA GLN A 16 -2.55 -2.19 -22.99
C GLN A 16 -3.80 -1.43 -23.39
N LEU A 17 -4.44 -1.88 -24.47
CA LEU A 17 -5.79 -1.48 -24.81
C LEU A 17 -6.57 -1.78 -23.54
N ILE A 18 -6.86 -0.76 -22.75
CA ILE A 18 -7.81 -0.85 -21.66
C ILE A 18 -9.12 -1.07 -22.41
N TYR A 19 -9.47 -2.34 -22.61
CA TYR A 19 -10.82 -2.68 -22.97
C TYR A 19 -11.63 -2.21 -21.77
N ALA A 20 -12.25 -1.04 -21.90
CA ALA A 20 -13.51 -0.69 -21.27
C ALA A 20 -14.31 -1.98 -21.14
N ALA A 21 -14.32 -2.58 -19.94
CA ALA A 21 -14.95 -3.89 -19.78
C ALA A 21 -16.45 -3.61 -19.71
N TYR A 22 -17.07 -3.57 -20.88
CA TYR A 22 -18.51 -3.44 -21.01
C TYR A 22 -19.18 -4.57 -20.23
N GLN A 23 -19.94 -4.18 -19.20
CA GLN A 23 -20.62 -5.11 -18.29
C GLN A 23 -22.03 -5.44 -18.78
N GLY A 24 -22.52 -4.75 -19.81
CA GLY A 24 -23.85 -4.93 -20.38
C GLY A 24 -24.71 -3.68 -20.31
N CYS A 25 -25.98 -3.88 -20.67
CA CYS A 25 -26.99 -2.83 -20.74
C CYS A 25 -28.00 -3.01 -19.60
N TYR A 26 -28.07 -2.03 -18.71
CA TYR A 26 -28.80 -2.13 -17.45
C TYR A 26 -29.97 -1.16 -17.46
N GLN A 27 -31.12 -1.62 -16.99
CA GLN A 27 -32.30 -0.77 -16.93
C GLN A 27 -32.11 0.30 -15.85
N ASP A 28 -32.06 1.55 -16.27
CA ASP A 28 -32.14 2.73 -15.43
C ASP A 28 -33.57 2.90 -14.90
N SER A 29 -33.70 2.86 -13.58
CA SER A 29 -34.96 3.02 -12.86
C SER A 29 -34.81 4.15 -11.84
N PRO A 30 -35.62 5.21 -11.90
CA PRO A 30 -35.58 6.29 -10.93
C PRO A 30 -35.76 5.84 -9.47
N VAL A 31 -36.35 4.66 -9.24
CA VAL A 31 -36.64 4.11 -7.91
C VAL A 31 -35.51 3.21 -7.41
N SER A 32 -34.67 2.68 -8.30
CA SER A 32 -33.60 1.72 -7.96
C SER A 32 -32.31 2.01 -8.72
N ARG A 33 -31.99 3.29 -8.91
CA ARG A 33 -30.84 3.75 -9.69
C ARG A 33 -29.53 3.42 -8.98
N GLU A 34 -28.71 2.57 -9.60
CA GLU A 34 -27.40 2.17 -9.08
C GLU A 34 -26.26 3.12 -9.52
N LEU A 35 -26.44 3.79 -10.66
CA LEU A 35 -25.55 4.81 -11.22
C LEU A 35 -26.22 6.19 -11.10
N TYR A 36 -25.83 6.99 -10.11
CA TYR A 36 -26.59 8.21 -9.75
C TYR A 36 -25.74 9.48 -9.68
N VAL A 37 -24.42 9.37 -9.80
CA VAL A 37 -23.53 10.53 -9.70
C VAL A 37 -23.08 10.97 -11.07
N ASN A 38 -23.42 12.18 -11.49
CA ASN A 38 -22.83 12.76 -12.69
C ASN A 38 -21.45 13.35 -12.32
N PRO A 39 -20.34 12.89 -12.92
CA PRO A 39 -19.01 13.35 -12.54
C PRO A 39 -18.71 14.78 -13.01
N GLY A 40 -19.48 15.32 -13.98
CA GLY A 40 -19.25 16.62 -14.59
C GLY A 40 -17.93 16.71 -15.37
N ASN A 41 -17.62 17.91 -15.86
CA ASN A 41 -16.37 18.24 -16.56
C ASN A 41 -16.08 17.41 -17.83
N TYR A 42 -17.12 17.14 -18.62
CA TYR A 42 -17.03 16.58 -19.98
C TYR A 42 -17.93 17.35 -20.94
N ASP A 43 -17.68 17.23 -22.24
CA ASP A 43 -18.55 17.74 -23.28
C ASP A 43 -19.50 16.62 -23.79
N PRO A 44 -20.83 16.72 -23.59
CA PRO A 44 -21.78 15.73 -24.09
C PRO A 44 -21.75 15.51 -25.61
N SER A 45 -21.18 16.44 -26.38
CA SER A 45 -21.01 16.30 -27.82
C SER A 45 -19.80 15.45 -28.24
N TYR A 46 -18.92 15.12 -27.30
CA TYR A 46 -17.70 14.34 -27.57
C TYR A 46 -17.48 13.20 -26.57
N ILE A 47 -18.44 12.95 -25.66
CA ILE A 47 -18.31 11.91 -24.64
C ILE A 47 -18.22 10.51 -25.27
N ASP A 48 -17.36 9.68 -24.70
CA ASP A 48 -17.29 8.25 -24.95
C ASP A 48 -17.20 7.45 -23.64
N ALA A 49 -17.20 6.12 -23.74
CA ALA A 49 -17.14 5.27 -22.55
C ALA A 49 -15.83 5.44 -21.79
N THR A 50 -14.71 5.58 -22.51
CA THR A 50 -13.38 5.74 -21.91
C THR A 50 -13.27 7.03 -21.10
N GLU A 51 -13.77 8.15 -21.61
CA GLU A 51 -13.79 9.42 -20.88
C GLU A 51 -14.68 9.31 -19.63
N CYS A 52 -15.87 8.72 -19.76
CA CYS A 52 -16.78 8.54 -18.63
C CYS A 52 -16.21 7.63 -17.53
N GLU A 53 -15.59 6.51 -17.91
CA GLU A 53 -14.86 5.60 -17.00
C GLU A 53 -13.76 6.33 -16.24
N ASN A 54 -12.94 7.11 -16.93
CA ASN A 54 -11.86 7.85 -16.31
C ASN A 54 -12.37 8.91 -15.32
N LEU A 55 -13.45 9.60 -15.66
CA LEU A 55 -14.06 10.60 -14.79
C LEU A 55 -14.65 9.95 -13.53
N CYS A 56 -15.35 8.83 -13.67
CA CYS A 56 -15.89 8.07 -12.53
C CYS A 56 -14.78 7.47 -11.67
N GLY A 57 -13.76 6.88 -12.29
CA GLY A 57 -12.62 6.26 -11.61
C GLY A 57 -11.79 7.26 -10.80
N ARG A 58 -11.58 8.48 -11.33
CA ARG A 58 -10.95 9.59 -10.59
C ARG A 58 -11.74 10.05 -9.38
N GLN A 59 -13.06 9.86 -9.40
CA GLN A 59 -13.93 10.17 -8.26
C GLN A 59 -14.11 9.00 -7.30
N GLY A 60 -13.44 7.87 -7.52
CA GLY A 60 -13.50 6.72 -6.63
C GLY A 60 -14.55 5.67 -6.99
N TYR A 61 -15.35 5.88 -8.03
CA TYR A 61 -16.43 4.98 -8.42
C TYR A 61 -15.92 3.84 -9.30
N GLY A 62 -16.30 2.61 -8.96
CA GLY A 62 -15.88 1.40 -9.69
C GLY A 62 -16.65 1.14 -10.98
N TYR A 63 -17.73 1.87 -11.24
CA TYR A 63 -18.53 1.75 -12.46
C TYR A 63 -18.87 3.10 -13.06
N ALA A 64 -18.91 3.11 -14.38
CA ALA A 64 -19.41 4.19 -15.21
C ALA A 64 -20.59 3.71 -16.05
N GLY A 65 -21.55 4.59 -16.25
CA GLY A 65 -22.76 4.37 -17.03
C GLY A 65 -22.95 5.50 -18.03
N LEU A 66 -23.31 5.17 -19.26
CA LEU A 66 -23.66 6.15 -20.27
C LEU A 66 -25.10 5.97 -20.69
N THR A 67 -25.84 7.08 -20.68
CA THR A 67 -27.27 7.11 -20.96
C THR A 67 -27.59 8.17 -22.01
N ALA A 68 -28.56 7.88 -22.89
CA ALA A 68 -29.01 8.74 -23.98
C ALA A 68 -27.90 9.27 -24.90
N GLY A 69 -26.78 8.56 -25.01
CA GLY A 69 -25.65 8.97 -25.86
C GLY A 69 -24.82 10.14 -25.31
N LYS A 70 -25.17 10.69 -24.14
CA LYS A 70 -24.71 12.04 -23.75
C LYS A 70 -24.41 12.21 -22.28
N VAL A 71 -25.00 11.40 -21.41
CA VAL A 71 -24.93 11.62 -19.97
C VAL A 71 -24.08 10.51 -19.36
N CYS A 72 -23.01 10.92 -18.70
CA CYS A 72 -22.17 10.06 -17.89
C CYS A 72 -22.68 10.03 -16.44
N LEU A 73 -22.75 8.82 -15.87
CA LEU A 73 -23.17 8.52 -14.52
C LEU A 73 -22.17 7.56 -13.87
N CYS A 74 -21.94 7.69 -12.57
CA CYS A 74 -21.03 6.88 -11.78
C CYS A 74 -21.77 6.15 -10.67
N GLY A 75 -21.25 4.99 -10.30
CA GLY A 75 -21.75 4.22 -9.16
C GLY A 75 -20.68 3.30 -8.58
N GLN A 76 -20.85 2.96 -7.30
CA GLN A 76 -19.88 2.15 -6.58
C GLN A 76 -20.04 0.65 -6.87
N THR A 77 -21.29 0.21 -7.02
CA THR A 77 -21.67 -1.20 -7.13
C THR A 77 -22.83 -1.34 -8.09
N ILE A 78 -22.89 -2.48 -8.76
CA ILE A 78 -24.03 -2.90 -9.58
C ILE A 78 -24.47 -4.27 -9.07
N SER A 79 -25.73 -4.36 -8.65
CA SER A 79 -26.32 -5.58 -8.11
C SER A 79 -27.41 -6.15 -9.02
N SER A 80 -27.94 -5.32 -9.93
CA SER A 80 -28.85 -5.75 -10.98
C SER A 80 -28.12 -6.59 -12.04
N SER A 81 -28.88 -7.34 -12.84
CA SER A 81 -28.37 -8.05 -14.01
C SER A 81 -28.66 -7.24 -15.28
N PRO A 82 -27.84 -7.36 -16.32
CA PRO A 82 -28.12 -6.72 -17.60
C PRO A 82 -29.38 -7.35 -18.21
N THR A 83 -30.36 -6.54 -18.58
CA THR A 83 -31.68 -6.99 -19.07
C THR A 83 -32.00 -6.49 -20.48
N GLY A 84 -31.21 -5.57 -21.03
CA GLY A 84 -31.50 -4.92 -22.31
C GLY A 84 -30.39 -5.03 -23.35
N THR A 85 -30.61 -4.32 -24.45
CA THR A 85 -29.60 -4.06 -25.49
C THR A 85 -29.45 -2.56 -25.62
N CYS A 86 -28.22 -2.08 -25.49
CA CYS A 86 -27.89 -0.68 -25.69
C CYS A 86 -27.35 -0.55 -27.13
N ASP A 87 -27.84 0.43 -27.86
CA ASP A 87 -27.60 0.56 -29.31
C ASP A 87 -27.26 1.99 -29.74
N VAL A 88 -27.35 2.96 -28.85
CA VAL A 88 -26.91 4.34 -29.12
C VAL A 88 -25.40 4.37 -29.15
N THR A 89 -24.82 4.82 -30.26
CA THR A 89 -23.38 4.98 -30.38
C THR A 89 -22.90 6.22 -29.63
N CYS A 90 -21.71 6.14 -29.03
CA CYS A 90 -21.11 7.29 -28.39
C CYS A 90 -20.68 8.36 -29.41
N PRO A 91 -20.88 9.66 -29.12
CA PRO A 91 -20.49 10.74 -30.02
C PRO A 91 -18.95 10.91 -30.12
N GLY A 92 -18.20 10.60 -29.05
CA GLY A 92 -16.74 10.61 -29.06
C GLY A 92 -16.11 9.43 -29.81
N ASP A 93 -16.76 8.27 -29.79
CA ASP A 93 -16.32 7.05 -30.46
C ASP A 93 -17.50 6.18 -30.89
N VAL A 94 -17.78 6.13 -32.19
CA VAL A 94 -18.91 5.38 -32.76
C VAL A 94 -18.77 3.86 -32.64
N THR A 95 -17.60 3.36 -32.22
CA THR A 95 -17.40 1.92 -31.95
C THR A 95 -17.88 1.50 -30.57
N GLN A 96 -18.21 2.47 -29.70
CA GLN A 96 -18.65 2.26 -28.33
C GLN A 96 -20.15 2.56 -28.19
N THR A 97 -20.77 2.01 -27.14
CA THR A 97 -22.21 2.10 -26.90
C THR A 97 -22.48 2.99 -25.68
N CYS A 98 -23.35 3.97 -25.83
CA CYS A 98 -23.68 4.98 -24.82
C CYS A 98 -25.16 4.92 -24.38
N GLY A 99 -25.65 3.72 -24.07
CA GLY A 99 -26.99 3.49 -23.57
C GLY A 99 -28.04 3.31 -24.66
N THR A 100 -29.28 3.68 -24.33
CA THR A 100 -30.42 3.81 -25.24
C THR A 100 -30.95 5.25 -25.19
N SER A 101 -31.91 5.61 -26.04
CA SER A 101 -32.59 6.92 -25.94
C SER A 101 -33.39 7.12 -24.66
N ASP A 102 -33.66 6.04 -23.92
CA ASP A 102 -34.67 5.99 -22.85
C ASP A 102 -34.07 5.56 -21.50
N ILE A 103 -34.36 4.32 -21.08
CA ILE A 103 -34.23 3.84 -19.70
C ILE A 103 -33.12 2.79 -19.54
N TYR A 104 -32.14 2.74 -20.43
CA TYR A 104 -31.02 1.79 -20.28
C TYR A 104 -29.67 2.47 -20.41
N ASP A 105 -28.81 2.12 -19.46
CA ASP A 105 -27.44 2.62 -19.35
C ASP A 105 -26.48 1.55 -19.88
N SER A 106 -25.56 1.95 -20.76
CA SER A 106 -24.39 1.14 -21.07
C SER A 106 -23.44 1.21 -19.90
N VAL A 107 -23.16 0.08 -19.27
CA VAL A 107 -22.32 0.02 -18.07
C VAL A 107 -20.93 -0.50 -18.41
N TYR A 108 -19.95 0.16 -17.83
CA TYR A 108 -18.54 -0.18 -17.92
C TYR A 108 -17.89 -0.19 -16.53
N THR A 109 -16.84 -0.97 -16.35
CA THR A 109 -15.98 -0.84 -15.17
C THR A 109 -15.14 0.41 -15.27
N ALA A 110 -15.13 1.22 -14.22
CA ALA A 110 -14.29 2.40 -14.14
C ALA A 110 -13.01 2.08 -13.35
N PRO A 111 -11.82 2.37 -13.89
CA PRO A 111 -10.58 2.02 -13.23
C PRO A 111 -10.30 3.07 -12.15
N VAL A 112 -10.43 2.68 -10.88
CA VAL A 112 -10.36 3.61 -9.75
C VAL A 112 -8.91 4.05 -9.52
N THR A 113 -8.65 5.35 -9.51
CA THR A 113 -7.29 5.87 -9.23
C THR A 113 -6.90 5.61 -7.79
N MET A 114 -5.62 5.29 -7.57
CA MET A 114 -5.05 5.07 -6.25
C MET A 114 -4.66 6.40 -5.61
N THR A 115 -4.98 6.58 -4.33
CA THR A 115 -4.50 7.75 -3.57
C THR A 115 -4.04 7.38 -2.16
N GLY A 116 -3.14 8.19 -1.59
CA GLY A 116 -2.78 8.08 -0.17
C GLY A 116 -1.90 6.88 0.21
N PHE A 117 -1.17 6.27 -0.74
CA PHE A 117 -0.31 5.13 -0.45
C PHE A 117 0.72 5.46 0.64
N LYS A 118 0.67 4.71 1.74
CA LYS A 118 1.58 4.88 2.89
C LYS A 118 1.95 3.55 3.53
N ILE A 119 3.22 3.41 3.89
CA ILE A 119 3.72 2.30 4.72
C ILE A 119 3.41 2.59 6.19
N VAL A 120 2.70 1.69 6.84
CA VAL A 120 2.24 1.81 8.23
C VAL A 120 2.71 0.58 9.04
N PRO A 121 3.84 0.68 9.75
CA PRO A 121 4.31 -0.38 10.64
C PRO A 121 3.29 -0.66 11.76
N ALA A 122 3.19 -1.91 12.23
CA ALA A 122 2.29 -2.25 13.33
C ALA A 122 2.63 -1.53 14.65
N ASN A 123 3.91 -1.21 14.88
CA ASN A 123 4.38 -0.52 16.08
C ASN A 123 5.40 0.56 15.72
N GLU A 124 5.56 1.56 16.59
CA GLU A 124 6.56 2.63 16.42
C GLU A 124 8.00 2.08 16.53
N VAL A 125 8.18 1.07 17.39
CA VAL A 125 9.44 0.34 17.56
C VAL A 125 9.18 -1.14 17.31
N MET A 126 9.96 -1.72 16.39
CA MET A 126 9.85 -3.12 15.97
C MET A 126 10.94 -3.97 16.63
N GLU A 127 10.75 -5.28 16.65
CA GLU A 127 11.71 -6.20 17.26
C GLU A 127 12.43 -7.06 16.22
N THR A 128 13.75 -7.21 16.38
CA THR A 128 14.55 -8.08 15.52
C THR A 128 14.14 -9.55 15.68
N TYR A 129 14.00 -10.26 14.56
CA TYR A 129 13.57 -11.66 14.46
C TYR A 129 12.17 -11.97 14.99
N ALA A 130 11.39 -10.96 15.38
CA ALA A 130 9.99 -11.12 15.72
C ALA A 130 9.11 -10.93 14.47
N LEU A 131 8.09 -11.78 14.33
CA LEU A 131 7.14 -11.65 13.24
C LEU A 131 6.34 -10.36 13.39
N SER A 132 6.54 -9.48 12.43
CA SER A 132 6.05 -8.12 12.46
C SER A 132 5.16 -7.87 11.26
N THR A 133 4.00 -7.26 11.47
CA THR A 133 3.10 -6.88 10.39
C THR A 133 3.44 -5.46 9.90
N ILE A 134 3.58 -5.31 8.60
CA ILE A 134 3.71 -4.03 7.92
C ILE A 134 2.44 -3.85 7.11
N ASN A 135 1.65 -2.84 7.46
CA ASN A 135 0.41 -2.52 6.77
C ASN A 135 0.69 -1.47 5.69
N PHE A 136 -0.17 -1.45 4.68
CA PHE A 136 -0.17 -0.47 3.61
C PHE A 136 -1.51 0.24 3.63
N ASN A 137 -1.51 1.55 3.84
CA ASN A 137 -2.72 2.34 3.69
C ASN A 137 -2.82 2.79 2.23
N ILE A 138 -3.95 2.57 1.58
CA ILE A 138 -4.25 3.02 0.23
C ILE A 138 -5.77 3.13 0.08
N THR A 139 -6.22 4.16 -0.63
CA THR A 139 -7.62 4.30 -1.01
C THR A 139 -7.77 4.19 -2.51
N GLY A 140 -8.85 3.55 -2.95
CA GLY A 140 -9.10 3.28 -4.36
C GLY A 140 -8.19 2.19 -4.95
N GLY A 141 -8.22 2.09 -6.27
CA GLY A 141 -7.51 1.05 -7.01
C GLY A 141 -8.26 -0.28 -7.10
N THR A 142 -8.12 -0.92 -8.25
CA THR A 142 -8.50 -2.31 -8.50
C THR A 142 -7.25 -3.12 -8.83
N SER A 143 -7.30 -4.44 -8.63
CA SER A 143 -6.20 -5.35 -9.00
C SER A 143 -4.84 -4.96 -8.38
N LEU A 144 -4.84 -4.51 -7.12
CA LEU A 144 -3.64 -3.98 -6.46
C LEU A 144 -2.56 -5.04 -6.25
N ILE A 145 -1.33 -4.72 -6.66
CA ILE A 145 -0.14 -5.54 -6.45
C ILE A 145 0.90 -4.74 -5.67
N PHE A 146 1.26 -5.22 -4.48
CA PHE A 146 2.28 -4.61 -3.62
C PHE A 146 3.61 -5.33 -3.74
N ASN A 147 4.70 -4.56 -3.89
CA ASN A 147 6.07 -5.07 -3.79
C ASN A 147 6.89 -4.14 -2.90
N GLY A 148 7.98 -4.65 -2.34
CA GLY A 148 8.88 -3.79 -1.60
C GLY A 148 10.14 -4.47 -1.09
N THR A 149 11.04 -3.65 -0.56
CA THR A 149 12.32 -4.09 -0.02
C THR A 149 12.52 -3.49 1.34
N ILE A 150 12.96 -4.33 2.29
CA ILE A 150 13.41 -3.90 3.61
C ILE A 150 14.93 -4.00 3.60
N TYR A 151 15.63 -2.93 3.95
CA TYR A 151 17.09 -2.86 3.91
C TYR A 151 17.74 -3.47 5.16
N ASP A 152 17.33 -4.70 5.50
CA ASP A 152 17.85 -5.49 6.62
C ASP A 152 18.80 -6.62 6.19
N GLY A 153 19.11 -6.70 4.89
CA GLY A 153 19.91 -7.79 4.29
C GLY A 153 19.09 -9.04 3.97
N GLY A 154 17.78 -9.01 4.16
CA GLY A 154 16.85 -10.05 3.75
C GLY A 154 16.35 -9.92 2.31
N PRO A 155 15.46 -10.83 1.89
CA PRO A 155 14.82 -10.75 0.59
C PRO A 155 13.76 -9.64 0.56
N SER A 156 13.52 -9.08 -0.63
CA SER A 156 12.35 -8.28 -0.95
C SER A 156 11.06 -9.08 -0.76
N PHE A 157 9.95 -8.40 -0.47
CA PHE A 157 8.62 -8.99 -0.39
C PHE A 157 7.78 -8.61 -1.62
N GLY A 158 6.74 -9.39 -1.89
CA GLY A 158 5.93 -9.24 -3.10
C GLY A 158 6.13 -10.36 -4.11
N PRO A 159 5.22 -10.47 -5.09
CA PRO A 159 4.01 -9.67 -5.24
C PRO A 159 2.93 -10.06 -4.21
N LEU A 160 2.24 -9.08 -3.62
CA LEU A 160 1.13 -9.29 -2.68
C LEU A 160 -0.14 -8.67 -3.22
N THR A 161 -1.29 -9.27 -2.94
CA THR A 161 -2.62 -8.70 -3.21
C THR A 161 -3.29 -8.14 -1.96
N THR A 162 -2.69 -8.36 -0.79
CA THR A 162 -3.18 -7.87 0.51
C THR A 162 -2.45 -6.58 0.91
N GLN A 163 -3.16 -5.68 1.56
CA GLN A 163 -2.63 -4.41 2.12
C GLN A 163 -1.77 -4.63 3.39
N SER A 164 -1.12 -5.78 3.52
CA SER A 164 -0.23 -6.08 4.63
C SER A 164 0.73 -7.20 4.29
N VAL A 165 1.89 -7.20 4.94
CA VAL A 165 2.88 -8.29 4.90
C VAL A 165 3.41 -8.59 6.29
N ASN A 166 3.58 -9.86 6.61
CA ASN A 166 4.31 -10.28 7.80
C ASN A 166 5.79 -10.50 7.44
N TYR A 167 6.69 -9.89 8.18
CA TYR A 167 8.13 -9.94 7.91
C TYR A 167 8.93 -10.04 9.21
N ASN A 168 10.02 -10.82 9.18
CA ASN A 168 10.98 -10.91 10.29
C ASN A 168 12.17 -10.01 9.98
N ILE A 169 12.26 -8.85 10.64
CA ILE A 169 13.36 -7.91 10.42
C ILE A 169 14.63 -8.45 11.08
N ARG A 170 15.74 -8.50 10.34
CA ARG A 170 16.99 -9.16 10.77
C ARG A 170 18.04 -8.20 11.34
N ARG A 171 17.83 -6.90 11.17
CA ARG A 171 18.78 -5.87 11.56
C ARG A 171 18.13 -4.91 12.55
N SER A 172 18.84 -4.58 13.63
CA SER A 172 18.43 -3.53 14.57
C SER A 172 18.99 -2.15 14.17
N GLY A 173 18.45 -1.10 14.77
CA GLY A 173 18.73 0.29 14.43
C GLY A 173 17.69 0.88 13.50
N GLU A 174 18.09 1.87 12.72
CA GLU A 174 17.24 2.49 11.70
C GLU A 174 17.31 1.66 10.40
N VAL A 175 16.17 1.07 10.02
CA VAL A 175 16.05 0.20 8.84
C VAL A 175 15.07 0.85 7.86
N GLY A 176 15.54 1.14 6.65
CA GLY A 176 14.67 1.66 5.59
C GLY A 176 13.78 0.58 4.99
N ILE A 177 12.58 0.96 4.57
CA ILE A 177 11.67 0.16 3.76
C ILE A 177 11.18 1.01 2.59
N THR A 178 11.25 0.44 1.40
CA THR A 178 10.62 0.99 0.19
C THR A 178 9.54 0.04 -0.27
N ALA A 179 8.38 0.58 -0.67
CA ALA A 179 7.30 -0.19 -1.23
C ALA A 179 6.69 0.53 -2.41
N ASN A 180 6.08 -0.24 -3.31
CA ASN A 180 5.21 0.27 -4.35
C ASN A 180 3.89 -0.50 -4.37
N VAL A 181 2.87 0.15 -4.88
CA VAL A 181 1.60 -0.48 -5.25
C VAL A 181 1.33 -0.17 -6.70
N THR A 182 1.07 -1.21 -7.49
CA THR A 182 0.75 -1.12 -8.91
C THR A 182 -0.70 -1.57 -9.11
N SER A 183 -1.42 -0.82 -9.93
CA SER A 183 -2.74 -1.15 -10.47
C SER A 183 -2.65 -1.29 -11.99
N ASP A 184 -3.80 -1.49 -12.63
CA ASP A 184 -3.91 -1.52 -14.10
C ASP A 184 -3.62 -0.16 -14.77
N ILE A 185 -3.60 0.94 -14.00
CA ILE A 185 -3.49 2.32 -14.52
C ILE A 185 -2.15 2.96 -14.14
N GLU A 186 -1.77 2.81 -12.87
CA GLU A 186 -0.67 3.57 -12.29
C GLU A 186 0.08 2.78 -11.22
N THR A 187 1.26 3.30 -10.85
CA THR A 187 2.07 2.81 -9.72
C THR A 187 2.37 3.94 -8.75
N LEU A 188 2.11 3.74 -7.45
CA LEU A 188 2.51 4.66 -6.38
C LEU A 188 3.68 4.09 -5.57
N PHE A 189 4.46 4.97 -4.95
CA PHE A 189 5.65 4.62 -4.16
C PHE A 189 5.62 5.31 -2.79
N ASP A 190 6.16 4.64 -1.79
CA ASP A 190 6.40 5.23 -0.46
C ASP A 190 7.68 4.65 0.14
N GLU A 191 8.33 5.45 0.99
CA GLU A 191 9.52 5.07 1.73
C GLU A 191 9.35 5.43 3.20
N LYS A 192 9.80 4.55 4.10
CA LYS A 192 9.73 4.75 5.55
C LYS A 192 11.00 4.25 6.22
N VAL A 193 11.37 4.88 7.33
CA VAL A 193 12.42 4.39 8.22
C VAL A 193 11.77 3.79 9.47
N LEU A 194 12.18 2.56 9.80
CA LEU A 194 11.73 1.79 10.95
C LEU A 194 12.78 1.87 12.06
N LYS A 195 12.35 2.03 13.30
CA LYS A 195 13.21 1.85 14.48
C LYS A 195 13.09 0.41 14.95
N VAL A 196 14.19 -0.33 14.93
CA VAL A 196 14.20 -1.77 15.25
C VAL A 196 15.13 -2.03 16.42
N GLN A 197 14.67 -2.79 17.40
CA GLN A 197 15.43 -3.11 18.61
C GLN A 197 15.51 -4.61 18.82
N THR A 198 16.62 -5.07 19.37
CA THR A 198 16.79 -6.45 19.81
C THR A 198 16.53 -6.54 21.31
N ARG A 199 15.62 -7.43 21.73
CA ARG A 199 15.41 -7.73 23.15
C ARG A 199 16.68 -8.27 23.79
N VAL A 200 16.90 -7.92 25.05
CA VAL A 200 18.02 -8.43 25.83
C VAL A 200 17.87 -9.94 26.03
N LYS A 201 18.89 -10.72 25.68
CA LYS A 201 18.94 -12.16 25.95
C LYS A 201 20.27 -12.55 26.60
N GLN A 202 20.20 -13.53 27.51
CA GLN A 202 21.33 -14.07 28.27
C GLN A 202 22.14 -12.97 28.96
N LEU A 203 21.50 -12.29 29.92
CA LEU A 203 22.17 -11.38 30.84
C LEU A 203 22.71 -12.21 32.02
N THR A 204 24.02 -12.42 32.07
CA THR A 204 24.65 -13.20 33.15
C THR A 204 25.76 -12.38 33.79
N LEU A 205 25.73 -12.27 35.11
CA LEU A 205 26.84 -11.74 35.90
C LEU A 205 27.60 -12.92 36.50
N SER A 206 28.86 -13.09 36.10
CA SER A 206 29.75 -14.11 36.62
C SER A 206 30.82 -13.45 37.47
N CYS A 207 30.99 -13.92 38.71
CA CYS A 207 32.02 -13.47 39.64
C CYS A 207 32.72 -14.70 40.21
N GLU A 208 33.92 -14.53 40.74
CA GLU A 208 34.58 -15.58 41.52
C GLU A 208 33.75 -15.92 42.77
N GLU A 209 33.50 -17.21 43.03
CA GLU A 209 32.68 -17.65 44.17
C GLU A 209 33.36 -17.41 45.53
N THR A 210 34.70 -17.37 45.53
CA THR A 210 35.51 -17.13 46.74
C THR A 210 36.59 -16.10 46.47
N VAL A 211 36.58 -15.02 47.24
CA VAL A 211 37.55 -13.91 47.10
C VAL A 211 38.26 -13.66 48.44
N VAL A 212 39.54 -13.29 48.37
CA VAL A 212 40.32 -12.98 49.57
C VAL A 212 39.95 -11.57 50.06
N MET A 213 39.83 -11.41 51.38
CA MET A 213 39.57 -10.10 51.99
C MET A 213 40.59 -9.04 51.55
N GLN A 214 40.10 -7.81 51.33
CA GLN A 214 40.91 -6.65 50.91
C GLN A 214 41.65 -6.83 49.57
N THR A 215 41.21 -7.77 48.73
CA THR A 215 41.76 -7.94 47.37
C THR A 215 40.75 -7.51 46.33
N ARG A 216 41.27 -7.02 45.19
CA ARG A 216 40.44 -6.72 44.02
C ARG A 216 40.10 -8.03 43.31
N PHE A 217 38.84 -8.19 42.94
CA PHE A 217 38.37 -9.27 42.07
C PHE A 217 37.59 -8.67 40.90
N ASP A 218 37.46 -9.44 39.83
CA ASP A 218 36.74 -9.02 38.63
C ASP A 218 35.45 -9.83 38.50
N CYS A 219 34.39 -9.18 38.02
CA CYS A 219 33.16 -9.83 37.58
C CYS A 219 32.96 -9.55 36.10
N TYR A 220 32.47 -10.55 35.38
CA TYR A 220 32.18 -10.49 33.96
C TYR A 220 30.67 -10.44 33.76
N LEU A 221 30.19 -9.35 33.19
CA LEU A 221 28.84 -9.23 32.69
C LEU A 221 28.81 -9.64 31.23
N THR A 222 28.03 -10.66 30.89
CA THR A 222 27.79 -11.07 29.50
C THR A 222 26.36 -10.75 29.09
N VAL A 223 26.23 -10.23 27.87
CA VAL A 223 24.95 -10.02 27.19
C VAL A 223 25.09 -10.60 25.80
N ALA A 224 24.31 -11.63 25.47
CA ALA A 224 24.41 -12.28 24.17
C ALA A 224 23.70 -11.52 23.05
N MET A 225 22.63 -10.79 23.37
CA MET A 225 21.89 -9.99 22.39
C MET A 225 21.29 -8.76 23.06
N GLY A 226 21.22 -7.64 22.34
CA GLY A 226 20.47 -6.47 22.78
C GLY A 226 20.80 -5.19 22.00
N THR A 227 19.91 -4.19 22.05
CA THR A 227 20.15 -2.88 21.42
C THR A 227 20.00 -1.74 22.43
N ASN A 228 20.88 -0.74 22.37
CA ASN A 228 20.81 0.48 23.22
C ASN A 228 20.70 0.17 24.73
N LEU A 229 21.60 -0.68 25.21
CA LEU A 229 21.56 -1.18 26.58
C LEU A 229 22.00 -0.13 27.58
N ASN A 230 21.28 -0.03 28.70
CA ASN A 230 21.68 0.71 29.88
C ASN A 230 21.59 -0.23 31.09
N ILE A 231 22.72 -0.82 31.47
CA ILE A 231 22.80 -1.87 32.48
C ILE A 231 23.32 -1.26 33.77
N SER A 232 22.65 -1.54 34.88
CA SER A 232 23.12 -1.16 36.21
C SER A 232 23.50 -2.42 36.99
N VAL A 233 24.69 -2.42 37.55
CA VAL A 233 25.24 -3.50 38.37
C VAL A 233 25.40 -2.98 39.78
N ASP A 234 24.65 -3.56 40.73
CA ASP A 234 24.78 -3.32 42.15
C ASP A 234 25.49 -4.53 42.78
N MET A 235 26.63 -4.27 43.42
CA MET A 235 27.44 -5.30 44.06
C MET A 235 27.04 -5.54 45.53
N GLY A 236 26.04 -4.82 46.05
CA GLY A 236 25.57 -4.93 47.43
C GLY A 236 26.42 -4.17 48.45
N ASP A 237 27.42 -3.41 48.00
CA ASP A 237 28.28 -2.53 48.82
C ASP A 237 27.77 -1.07 48.86
N GLY A 238 26.58 -0.83 48.29
CA GLY A 238 25.99 0.49 48.15
C GLY A 238 26.49 1.28 46.93
N LYS A 239 27.36 0.68 46.09
CA LYS A 239 27.85 1.30 44.86
C LYS A 239 27.21 0.65 43.63
N VAL A 240 26.64 1.49 42.76
CA VAL A 240 26.04 1.07 41.50
C VAL A 240 26.93 1.47 40.34
N TYR A 241 27.22 0.51 39.46
CA TYR A 241 27.98 0.71 38.24
C TYR A 241 27.03 0.74 37.04
N THR A 242 27.10 1.76 36.19
CA THR A 242 26.27 1.86 34.99
C THR A 242 27.10 1.65 33.74
N LEU A 243 26.66 0.73 32.88
CA LEU A 243 27.25 0.40 31.59
C LEU A 243 26.27 0.76 30.48
N LYS A 244 26.73 1.50 29.48
CA LYS A 244 25.94 1.87 28.30
C LYS A 244 26.54 1.26 27.05
N SER A 245 25.70 0.64 26.23
CA SER A 245 26.04 0.21 24.88
C SER A 245 25.15 0.91 23.88
N SER A 246 25.75 1.47 22.82
CA SER A 246 25.02 2.06 21.69
C SER A 246 25.19 1.14 20.48
N GLY A 247 24.08 0.66 19.91
CA GLY A 247 24.10 -0.32 18.81
C GLY A 247 23.71 -1.74 19.22
N MET A 248 23.87 -2.70 18.29
CA MET A 248 23.51 -4.11 18.47
C MET A 248 24.67 -4.90 19.08
N LEU A 249 24.37 -5.66 20.13
CA LEU A 249 25.16 -6.82 20.58
C LEU A 249 24.60 -8.08 19.95
#